data_AF-A0A970SXY6-F1
#
_entry.id   AF-A0A970SXY6-F1
#
_cell.length_a   1.000
_cell.length_b   1.000
_cell.length_c   1.000
_cell.angle_alpha   90.00
_cell.angle_beta   90.00
_cell.angle_gamma   90.00
#
_symmetry.space_group_name_H-M   'P 1'
#
loop_
_entity.id
_entity.type
_entity.pdbx_description
1 polymer ?
#
loop_
_entity_poly.entity_id
_entity_poly.type
_entity_poly.pdbx_seq_one_letter_code
_entity_poly.pdbx_strand_id
1 'polypeptide(L)'
;MKFKKTFSILVITALLFGGATGFATVSAADSAAATAADEDKVPMSLQYSGSVAEIIKDNDIVSALVIIAENNESASRRFNVSEDTVVIDNESGIAEGLSAIKVGDKVSVIASPMSTFSIPPQSPAYVILTNIQNKAPAKLMQVGTVSQKADGTMTILDTEDNYLVSLTKDTVLAPYRTKQIVLPEDIQKGVYILVWSEIMTLSIPAQMTADMVVLLAGYDFGKIPMPAQPASEDLDYTVFENSAGETMLPVRSIAEGMGFEVKWSGETRTVELKKDALTYSMKIGSTTYVNNGQEQVLQSPPEINNDRTHVPATFFTEIMDVVI
;
A
#
# COMPACT_ATOMS: atom_id res chain seq x y z
N MET A 1 -65.02 -42.91 -12.57
CA MET A 1 -64.96 -43.55 -13.90
C MET A 1 -63.48 -43.90 -14.13
N LYS A 2 -63.02 -45.14 -13.89
CA LYS A 2 -62.93 -46.28 -14.85
C LYS A 2 -62.20 -45.85 -16.15
N PHE A 3 -61.11 -46.44 -16.64
CA PHE A 3 -60.52 -47.78 -16.47
C PHE A 3 -59.02 -47.80 -16.90
N LYS A 4 -58.28 -48.76 -16.34
CA LYS A 4 -56.90 -49.19 -16.63
C LYS A 4 -56.73 -49.77 -18.05
N LYS A 5 -55.49 -49.72 -18.58
CA LYS A 5 -54.90 -50.82 -19.37
C LYS A 5 -53.50 -51.16 -18.84
N THR A 6 -53.25 -52.46 -18.72
CA THR A 6 -52.11 -53.17 -18.15
C THR A 6 -51.24 -53.83 -19.22
N PHE A 7 -50.09 -54.38 -18.78
CA PHE A 7 -49.06 -55.25 -19.42
C PHE A 7 -47.73 -54.51 -19.71
N SER A 8 -46.59 -54.69 -19.03
CA SER A 8 -45.84 -55.81 -18.40
C SER A 8 -44.92 -56.61 -19.35
N ILE A 9 -43.63 -56.70 -18.96
CA ILE A 9 -42.57 -57.72 -19.22
C ILE A 9 -41.61 -57.49 -20.43
N LEU A 10 -40.31 -57.21 -20.20
CA LEU A 10 -39.18 -58.18 -20.08
C LEU A 10 -37.81 -57.46 -20.09
N VAL A 11 -36.90 -57.94 -19.23
CA VAL A 11 -35.46 -57.60 -19.08
C VAL A 11 -34.61 -58.33 -20.13
N ILE A 12 -33.47 -57.79 -20.58
CA ILE A 12 -32.17 -58.49 -20.76
C ILE A 12 -31.03 -57.49 -21.01
N THR A 13 -29.97 -57.68 -20.23
CA THR A 13 -28.66 -57.00 -20.18
C THR A 13 -27.74 -57.46 -21.33
N ALA A 14 -26.90 -56.56 -21.87
CA ALA A 14 -25.58 -56.93 -22.42
C ALA A 14 -24.62 -55.73 -22.45
N LEU A 15 -23.56 -55.84 -21.64
CA LEU A 15 -22.30 -55.09 -21.72
C LEU A 15 -21.64 -55.28 -23.11
N LEU A 16 -20.97 -54.25 -23.62
CA LEU A 16 -19.72 -54.40 -24.37
C LEU A 16 -18.84 -53.14 -24.25
N PHE A 17 -17.58 -53.40 -23.93
CA PHE A 17 -16.47 -52.50 -23.62
C PHE A 17 -15.91 -51.79 -24.87
N GLY A 18 -15.39 -50.59 -24.66
CA GLY A 18 -14.48 -49.83 -25.53
C GLY A 18 -14.63 -48.34 -25.19
N GLY A 19 -13.69 -47.61 -24.59
CA GLY A 19 -12.24 -47.68 -24.62
C GLY A 19 -11.74 -46.40 -25.28
N ALA A 20 -11.54 -45.32 -24.51
CA ALA A 20 -10.63 -44.20 -24.80
C ALA A 20 -10.75 -43.13 -23.70
N THR A 21 -9.72 -43.01 -22.87
CA THR A 21 -9.47 -41.85 -22.02
C THR A 21 -9.00 -40.70 -22.91
N GLY A 22 -9.88 -39.72 -23.14
CA GLY A 22 -9.54 -38.43 -23.73
C GLY A 22 -9.64 -37.34 -22.67
N PHE A 23 -8.50 -36.94 -22.10
CA PHE A 23 -8.39 -35.71 -21.31
C PHE A 23 -8.65 -34.53 -22.26
N ALA A 24 -9.72 -33.79 -22.01
CA ALA A 24 -9.97 -32.54 -22.71
C ALA A 24 -8.92 -31.50 -22.30
N THR A 25 -8.19 -31.05 -23.32
CA THR A 25 -7.24 -29.94 -23.29
C THR A 25 -7.93 -28.66 -22.84
N VAL A 26 -7.51 -28.08 -21.71
CA VAL A 26 -7.75 -26.66 -21.43
C VAL A 26 -6.73 -25.87 -22.22
N SER A 27 -7.22 -25.21 -23.27
CA SER A 27 -6.49 -24.23 -24.07
C SER A 27 -6.15 -23.03 -23.20
N ALA A 28 -4.85 -22.83 -22.96
CA ALA A 28 -4.30 -21.60 -22.42
C ALA A 28 -4.27 -20.54 -23.52
N ALA A 29 -5.20 -19.58 -23.43
CA ALA A 29 -5.07 -18.24 -24.00
C ALA A 29 -6.29 -17.42 -23.55
N ASP A 30 -6.18 -16.74 -22.41
CA ASP A 30 -6.59 -15.34 -22.37
C ASP A 30 -5.81 -14.64 -21.27
N SER A 31 -4.70 -14.02 -21.70
CA SER A 31 -4.04 -12.96 -20.97
C SER A 31 -5.02 -11.78 -20.95
N ALA A 32 -5.89 -11.76 -19.94
CA ALA A 32 -6.70 -10.60 -19.64
C ALA A 32 -5.74 -9.47 -19.24
N ALA A 33 -5.48 -8.60 -20.21
CA ALA A 33 -4.86 -7.30 -20.03
C ALA A 33 -5.46 -6.64 -18.79
N ALA A 34 -4.60 -6.18 -17.89
CA ALA A 34 -4.97 -5.30 -16.81
C ALA A 34 -5.66 -4.07 -17.43
N THR A 35 -6.98 -4.03 -17.34
CA THR A 35 -7.78 -2.85 -17.64
C THR A 35 -7.39 -1.78 -16.64
N ALA A 36 -6.63 -0.80 -17.13
CA ALA A 36 -6.50 0.49 -16.48
C ALA A 36 -7.86 1.22 -16.51
N ALA A 37 -8.07 2.03 -15.47
CA ALA A 37 -9.22 2.88 -15.17
C ALA A 37 -10.41 2.19 -14.48
N ASP A 38 -10.34 2.16 -13.14
CA ASP A 38 -11.52 2.32 -12.28
C ASP A 38 -11.34 3.69 -11.60
N GLU A 39 -12.16 4.66 -12.01
CA GLU A 39 -12.22 6.02 -11.46
C GLU A 39 -12.89 5.96 -10.07
N ASP A 40 -12.44 6.81 -9.13
CA ASP A 40 -12.96 6.99 -7.76
C ASP A 40 -12.67 5.89 -6.72
N LYS A 41 -11.39 5.52 -6.57
CA LYS A 41 -10.90 4.93 -5.30
C LYS A 41 -10.00 5.94 -4.60
N VAL A 42 -10.16 6.08 -3.28
CA VAL A 42 -9.20 6.79 -2.41
C VAL A 42 -7.80 6.39 -2.86
N PRO A 43 -6.83 7.30 -2.93
CA PRO A 43 -5.49 6.81 -2.78
C PRO A 43 -5.43 6.13 -1.40
N MET A 44 -5.18 4.80 -1.36
CA MET A 44 -4.82 4.13 -0.11
C MET A 44 -3.88 5.06 0.66
N SER A 45 -4.01 5.10 1.98
CA SER A 45 -3.16 5.96 2.79
C SER A 45 -2.66 5.26 4.04
N LEU A 46 -1.47 5.64 4.46
CA LEU A 46 -0.86 5.19 5.71
C LEU A 46 -0.62 6.41 6.59
N GLN A 47 -0.86 6.21 7.88
CA GLN A 47 -0.68 7.26 8.88
C GLN A 47 0.59 7.03 9.68
N TYR A 48 1.44 8.04 9.73
CA TYR A 48 2.72 8.04 10.43
C TYR A 48 2.75 9.14 11.47
N SER A 49 3.18 8.83 12.69
CA SER A 49 3.35 9.82 13.76
C SER A 49 4.81 9.94 14.15
N GLY A 50 5.26 11.17 14.37
CA GLY A 50 6.66 11.47 14.64
C GLY A 50 6.92 12.94 14.94
N SER A 51 8.20 13.24 15.15
CA SER A 51 8.67 14.62 15.31
C SER A 51 9.37 15.09 14.04
N VAL A 52 9.14 16.34 13.64
CA VAL A 52 9.80 16.96 12.49
C VAL A 52 11.29 17.12 12.79
N ALA A 53 12.13 16.41 12.04
CA ALA A 53 13.58 16.47 12.16
C ALA A 53 14.20 17.50 11.21
N GLU A 54 13.64 17.62 10.00
CA GLU A 54 14.14 18.54 8.97
C GLU A 54 12.99 19.12 8.14
N ILE A 55 13.13 20.38 7.73
CA ILE A 55 12.24 21.04 6.78
C ILE A 55 13.06 21.41 5.55
N ILE A 56 12.75 20.77 4.42
CA ILE A 56 13.46 20.98 3.16
C ILE A 56 12.69 22.01 2.34
N LYS A 57 13.42 22.97 1.78
CA LYS A 57 12.87 24.04 0.96
C LYS A 57 13.53 24.08 -0.42
N ASP A 58 12.74 24.38 -1.43
CA ASP A 58 13.20 24.75 -2.78
C ASP A 58 12.74 26.18 -3.07
N ASN A 59 13.68 27.10 -3.34
CA ASN A 59 13.41 28.52 -3.54
C ASN A 59 12.48 29.14 -2.48
N ASP A 60 12.78 28.91 -1.19
CA ASP A 60 12.00 29.32 -0.01
C ASP A 60 10.62 28.65 0.17
N ILE A 61 10.19 27.81 -0.76
CA ILE A 61 8.95 27.03 -0.68
C ILE A 61 9.25 25.71 0.02
N VAL A 62 8.47 25.37 1.06
CA VAL A 62 8.59 24.06 1.72
C VAL A 62 8.21 22.96 0.74
N SER A 63 9.15 22.08 0.44
CA SER A 63 9.00 21.01 -0.55
C SER A 63 9.01 19.61 0.06
N ALA A 64 9.57 19.46 1.26
CA ALA A 64 9.45 18.22 2.04
C ALA A 64 9.66 18.42 3.54
N LEU A 65 9.17 17.46 4.32
CA LEU A 65 9.44 17.31 5.75
C LEU A 65 10.11 15.96 5.99
N VAL A 66 11.16 15.91 6.80
CA VAL A 66 11.67 14.65 7.34
C VAL A 66 11.16 14.50 8.75
N ILE A 67 10.49 13.39 9.04
CA ILE A 67 10.02 13.07 10.39
C ILE A 67 10.75 11.83 10.92
N ILE A 68 10.97 11.81 12.22
CA ILE A 68 11.49 10.64 12.95
C ILE A 68 10.35 10.06 13.78
N ALA A 69 10.13 8.74 13.66
CA ALA A 69 9.07 8.06 14.38
C ALA A 69 9.29 8.12 15.90
N GLU A 70 8.23 8.35 16.68
CA GLU A 70 8.33 8.56 18.14
C GLU A 70 8.97 7.37 18.89
N ASN A 71 8.83 6.15 18.36
CA ASN A 71 9.29 4.92 19.00
C ASN A 71 10.57 4.34 18.37
N ASN A 72 11.15 5.01 17.36
CA ASN A 72 12.35 4.55 16.69
C ASN A 72 13.10 5.73 16.06
N GLU A 73 14.12 6.23 16.78
CA GLU A 73 14.93 7.38 16.36
C GLU A 73 15.68 7.14 15.04
N SER A 74 15.91 5.88 14.67
CA SER A 74 16.54 5.49 13.40
C SER A 74 15.55 5.37 12.24
N ALA A 75 14.24 5.32 12.51
CA ALA A 75 13.19 5.26 11.51
C ALA A 75 12.77 6.67 11.08
N SER A 76 13.55 7.25 10.18
CA SER A 76 13.21 8.52 9.52
C SER A 76 12.48 8.28 8.19
N ARG A 77 11.54 9.17 7.86
CA ARG A 77 10.85 9.22 6.55
C ARG A 77 10.79 10.64 6.06
N ARG A 78 10.93 10.81 4.75
CA ARG A 78 10.73 12.09 4.07
C ARG A 78 9.34 12.12 3.45
N PHE A 79 8.63 13.21 3.64
CA PHE A 79 7.32 13.43 3.07
C PHE A 79 7.37 14.61 2.11
N ASN A 80 7.12 14.37 0.84
CA ASN A 80 6.99 15.42 -0.16
C ASN A 80 5.69 16.18 0.08
N VAL A 81 5.76 17.50 0.02
CA VAL A 81 4.63 18.39 0.25
C VAL A 81 4.52 19.43 -0.85
N SER A 82 3.32 19.95 -1.05
CA SER A 82 3.04 21.06 -1.96
C SER A 82 1.93 21.94 -1.38
N GLU A 83 1.47 22.95 -2.13
CA GLU A 83 0.29 23.75 -1.77
C GLU A 83 -1.01 22.93 -1.67
N ASP A 84 -1.03 21.77 -2.36
CA ASP A 84 -2.07 20.75 -2.34
C ASP A 84 -1.88 19.73 -1.19
N THR A 85 -0.94 19.95 -0.26
CA THR A 85 -0.94 19.22 1.01
C THR A 85 -1.91 19.89 1.99
N VAL A 86 -2.82 19.10 2.57
CA VAL A 86 -3.71 19.57 3.64
C VAL A 86 -2.89 19.73 4.92
N VAL A 87 -2.93 20.90 5.55
CA VAL A 87 -2.28 21.14 6.84
C VAL A 87 -3.33 21.66 7.80
N ILE A 88 -3.49 21.02 8.96
CA ILE A 88 -4.57 21.31 9.88
C ILE A 88 -4.13 21.04 11.33
N ASP A 89 -4.50 21.96 12.22
CA ASP A 89 -4.28 21.79 13.65
C ASP A 89 -5.20 20.67 14.18
N ASN A 90 -4.59 19.64 14.75
CA ASN A 90 -5.30 18.43 15.16
C ASN A 90 -6.27 18.67 16.33
N GLU A 91 -6.00 19.64 17.19
CA GLU A 91 -6.78 19.88 18.40
C GLU A 91 -8.03 20.71 18.10
N SER A 92 -7.89 21.70 17.22
CA SER A 92 -8.91 22.69 16.88
C SER A 92 -9.63 22.42 15.55
N GLY A 93 -9.05 21.63 14.64
CA GLY A 93 -9.59 21.41 13.29
C GLY A 93 -9.43 22.62 12.38
N ILE A 94 -8.56 23.57 12.72
CA ILE A 94 -8.36 24.81 11.95
C ILE A 94 -7.25 24.61 10.92
N ALA A 95 -7.52 24.99 9.68
CA ALA A 95 -6.56 24.90 8.59
C ALA A 95 -5.32 25.78 8.84
N GLU A 96 -4.15 25.24 8.54
CA GLU A 96 -2.86 25.91 8.64
C GLU A 96 -2.11 25.88 7.28
N GLY A 97 -0.93 26.49 7.26
CA GLY A 97 0.00 26.42 6.14
C GLY A 97 1.27 25.68 6.52
N LEU A 98 1.99 25.16 5.53
CA LEU A 98 3.28 24.47 5.72
C LEU A 98 4.32 25.32 6.47
N SER A 99 4.23 26.66 6.37
CA SER A 99 5.11 27.60 7.07
C SER A 99 4.87 27.66 8.59
N ALA A 100 3.74 27.14 9.10
CA ALA A 100 3.47 27.07 10.53
C ALA A 100 4.36 26.04 11.23
N ILE A 101 4.72 24.97 10.51
CA ILE A 101 5.47 23.81 10.99
C ILE A 101 6.93 24.18 11.25
N LYS A 102 7.48 23.71 12.37
CA LYS A 102 8.86 23.94 12.80
C LYS A 102 9.55 22.61 13.12
N VAL A 103 10.88 22.62 13.02
CA VAL A 103 11.70 21.50 13.48
C VAL A 103 11.45 21.29 14.97
N GLY A 104 11.22 20.03 15.35
CA GLY A 104 10.85 19.61 16.70
C GLY A 104 9.34 19.44 16.93
N ASP A 105 8.49 19.94 16.03
CA ASP A 105 7.03 19.80 16.19
C ASP A 105 6.61 18.33 16.08
N LYS A 106 5.68 17.91 16.94
CA LYS A 106 5.00 16.61 16.81
C LYS A 106 3.91 16.72 15.75
N VAL A 107 3.93 15.78 14.81
CA VAL A 107 2.99 15.74 13.69
C VAL A 107 2.49 14.32 13.43
N SER A 108 1.30 14.23 12.83
CA SER A 108 0.82 12.99 12.21
C SER A 108 0.61 13.23 10.73
N VAL A 109 1.24 12.42 9.90
CA VAL A 109 1.25 12.54 8.44
C VAL A 109 0.45 11.39 7.85
N ILE A 110 -0.62 11.71 7.13
CA ILE A 110 -1.37 10.78 6.30
C ILE A 110 -0.79 10.88 4.89
N ALA A 111 -0.21 9.78 4.41
CA ALA A 111 0.59 9.77 3.19
C ALA A 111 0.22 8.62 2.27
N SER A 112 0.65 8.72 1.02
CA SER A 112 0.58 7.60 0.08
C SER A 112 1.34 6.37 0.64
N PRO A 113 0.82 5.14 0.46
CA PRO A 113 1.58 3.92 0.70
C PRO A 113 2.70 3.76 -0.32
N MET A 114 2.62 4.43 -1.48
CA MET A 114 3.70 4.45 -2.44
C MET A 114 4.86 5.24 -1.84
N SER A 115 6.03 4.60 -1.80
CA SER A 115 7.25 5.15 -1.23
C SER A 115 8.46 4.79 -2.08
N THR A 116 9.47 5.64 -2.06
CA THR A 116 10.76 5.34 -2.70
C THR A 116 11.60 4.41 -1.84
N PHE A 117 12.46 3.60 -2.46
CA PHE A 117 13.44 2.76 -1.77
C PHE A 117 14.69 3.50 -1.23
N SER A 118 14.73 4.84 -1.29
CA SER A 118 15.85 5.62 -0.73
C SER A 118 15.89 5.58 0.80
N ILE A 119 17.00 6.05 1.38
CA ILE A 119 17.14 6.27 2.82
C ILE A 119 17.28 7.79 3.08
N PRO A 120 16.32 8.43 3.77
CA PRO A 120 15.05 7.87 4.23
C PRO A 120 14.06 7.57 3.09
N PRO A 121 13.08 6.66 3.29
CA PRO A 121 12.00 6.43 2.33
C PRO A 121 11.20 7.71 2.13
N GLN A 122 10.72 7.94 0.91
CA GLN A 122 10.02 9.18 0.54
C GLN A 122 8.63 8.89 0.03
N SER A 123 7.62 9.62 0.50
CA SER A 123 6.23 9.49 0.06
C SER A 123 5.54 10.85 -0.06
N PRO A 124 4.53 11.01 -0.93
CA PRO A 124 3.65 12.18 -0.89
C PRO A 124 2.86 12.24 0.41
N ALA A 125 2.85 13.39 1.08
CA ALA A 125 1.93 13.65 2.18
C ALA A 125 0.63 14.26 1.67
N TYR A 126 -0.48 13.56 1.94
CA TYR A 126 -1.82 14.06 1.68
C TYR A 126 -2.24 15.06 2.75
N VAL A 127 -2.06 14.68 4.02
CA VAL A 127 -2.50 15.48 5.17
C VAL A 127 -1.40 15.51 6.22
N ILE A 128 -1.17 16.68 6.79
CA ILE A 128 -0.31 16.89 7.96
C ILE A 128 -1.19 17.46 9.08
N LEU A 129 -1.29 16.68 10.15
CA LEU A 129 -1.91 17.06 11.41
C LEU A 129 -0.84 17.63 12.33
N THR A 130 -0.97 18.91 12.66
CA THR A 130 -0.06 19.64 13.57
C THR A 130 -0.63 19.66 14.99
N ASN A 131 0.15 20.15 15.95
CA ASN A 131 -0.28 20.32 17.34
C ASN A 131 -0.79 19.02 17.99
N ILE A 132 -0.06 17.91 17.82
CA ILE A 132 -0.44 16.62 18.38
C ILE A 132 -0.26 16.64 19.91
N GLN A 133 -1.37 16.63 20.66
CA GLN A 133 -1.37 16.59 22.12
C GLN A 133 -2.22 15.43 22.65
N ASN A 134 -3.52 15.67 22.87
CA ASN A 134 -4.38 14.77 23.62
C ASN A 134 -5.40 14.08 22.71
N LYS A 135 -5.82 14.73 21.62
CA LYS A 135 -6.77 14.15 20.68
C LYS A 135 -6.09 13.16 19.76
N ALA A 136 -6.76 12.04 19.54
CA ALA A 136 -6.36 11.10 18.51
C ALA A 136 -6.29 11.83 17.15
N PRO A 137 -5.23 11.60 16.35
CA PRO A 137 -5.13 12.13 15.00
C PRO A 137 -6.37 11.81 14.15
N ALA A 138 -6.83 12.78 13.37
CA ALA A 138 -7.88 12.55 12.37
C ALA A 138 -7.53 11.41 11.41
N LYS A 139 -8.59 10.81 10.88
CA LYS A 139 -8.54 9.85 9.78
C LYS A 139 -9.01 10.53 8.50
N LEU A 140 -8.30 10.28 7.40
CA LEU A 140 -8.73 10.68 6.06
C LEU A 140 -9.62 9.59 5.46
N MET A 141 -10.76 9.98 4.91
CA MET A 141 -11.71 9.08 4.26
C MET A 141 -12.28 9.73 3.02
N GLN A 142 -12.63 8.92 2.01
CA GLN A 142 -13.51 9.35 0.94
C GLN A 142 -14.92 8.84 1.22
N VAL A 143 -15.91 9.71 1.08
CA VAL A 143 -17.31 9.39 1.32
C VAL A 143 -17.77 8.39 0.24
N GLY A 144 -18.18 7.20 0.65
CA GLY A 144 -18.76 6.18 -0.23
C GLY A 144 -20.28 6.27 -0.27
N THR A 145 -20.93 5.68 0.73
CA THR A 145 -22.39 5.68 0.85
C THR A 145 -22.83 6.55 2.03
N VAL A 146 -23.81 7.42 1.79
CA VAL A 146 -24.44 8.24 2.82
C VAL A 146 -25.85 7.72 3.07
N SER A 147 -26.26 7.60 4.33
CA SER A 147 -27.61 7.21 4.73
C SER A 147 -28.08 8.04 5.91
N GLN A 148 -29.37 8.39 5.93
CA GLN A 148 -30.01 9.04 7.08
C GLN A 148 -30.88 8.04 7.84
N LYS A 149 -30.68 7.98 9.15
CA LYS A 149 -31.54 7.21 10.06
C LYS A 149 -32.76 8.02 10.45
N ALA A 150 -33.83 7.33 10.84
CA ALA A 150 -35.09 7.95 11.28
C ALA A 150 -34.94 8.83 12.53
N ASP A 151 -33.86 8.66 13.29
CA ASP A 151 -33.51 9.46 14.47
C ASP A 151 -32.75 10.76 14.14
N GLY A 152 -32.50 11.03 12.85
CA GLY A 152 -31.74 12.19 12.38
C GLY A 152 -30.21 12.00 12.35
N THR A 153 -29.71 10.82 12.75
CA THR A 153 -28.30 10.48 12.63
C THR A 153 -27.96 10.19 11.17
N MET A 154 -26.93 10.84 10.64
CA MET A 154 -26.37 10.52 9.34
C MET A 154 -25.27 9.47 9.51
N THR A 155 -25.20 8.49 8.62
CA THR A 155 -24.12 7.51 8.58
C THR A 155 -23.40 7.56 7.24
N ILE A 156 -22.08 7.48 7.29
CA ILE A 156 -21.19 7.45 6.15
C ILE A 156 -20.45 6.11 6.17
N LEU A 157 -20.59 5.34 5.11
CA LEU A 157 -19.67 4.24 4.80
C LEU A 157 -18.62 4.79 3.84
N ASP A 158 -17.34 4.64 4.16
CA ASP A 158 -16.27 5.05 3.26
C ASP A 158 -16.22 4.16 2.01
N THR A 159 -15.52 4.61 0.97
CA THR A 159 -15.43 3.87 -0.31
C THR A 159 -14.67 2.55 -0.21
N GLU A 160 -13.92 2.34 0.87
CA GLU A 160 -13.15 1.10 1.12
C GLU A 160 -13.90 0.10 2.02
N ASP A 161 -15.11 0.43 2.46
CA ASP A 161 -15.88 -0.35 3.43
C ASP A 161 -15.12 -0.65 4.75
N ASN A 162 -14.14 0.20 5.08
CA ASN A 162 -13.32 0.09 6.27
C ASN A 162 -13.99 0.75 7.47
N TYR A 163 -14.76 1.82 7.25
CA TYR A 163 -15.29 2.67 8.29
C TYR A 163 -16.77 3.02 8.08
N LEU A 164 -17.56 2.81 9.12
CA LEU A 164 -18.94 3.30 9.23
C LEU A 164 -18.99 4.42 10.27
N VAL A 165 -18.98 5.66 9.80
CA VAL A 165 -18.97 6.87 10.64
C VAL A 165 -20.40 7.34 10.88
N SER A 166 -20.76 7.53 12.15
CA SER A 166 -22.04 8.15 12.56
C SER A 166 -21.84 9.62 12.91
N LEU A 167 -22.66 10.48 12.30
CA LEU A 167 -22.72 11.92 12.52
C LEU A 167 -24.01 12.22 13.26
N THR A 168 -23.85 12.74 14.47
CA THR A 168 -24.96 13.10 15.37
C THR A 168 -25.15 14.61 15.37
N LYS A 169 -26.17 15.10 16.07
CA LYS A 169 -26.40 16.53 16.30
C LYS A 169 -25.23 17.24 17.01
N ASP A 170 -24.41 16.49 17.73
CA ASP A 170 -23.30 17.01 18.53
C ASP A 170 -21.98 16.98 17.73
N THR A 171 -21.98 16.36 16.54
CA THR A 171 -20.82 16.33 15.64
C THR A 171 -20.56 17.71 15.05
N VAL A 172 -19.34 18.21 15.21
CA VAL A 172 -18.92 19.50 14.63
C VAL A 172 -18.60 19.32 13.14
N LEU A 173 -19.25 20.09 12.27
CA LEU A 173 -18.95 20.14 10.83
C LEU A 173 -18.22 21.44 10.50
N ALA A 174 -17.06 21.33 9.85
CA ALA A 174 -16.25 22.49 9.48
C ALA A 174 -15.72 22.38 8.04
N PRO A 175 -15.60 23.50 7.32
CA PRO A 175 -14.92 23.52 6.02
C PRO A 175 -13.40 23.56 6.19
N TYR A 176 -12.66 23.03 5.21
CA TYR A 176 -11.24 23.32 5.10
C TYR A 176 -10.99 24.61 4.30
N ARG A 177 -10.23 25.56 4.89
CA ARG A 177 -9.79 26.86 4.31
C ARG A 177 -10.88 27.85 3.88
N THR A 178 -12.15 27.46 3.83
CA THR A 178 -13.25 28.37 3.48
C THR A 178 -14.01 28.85 4.72
N LYS A 179 -14.82 29.90 4.57
CA LYS A 179 -15.79 30.33 5.59
C LYS A 179 -17.20 29.81 5.31
N GLN A 180 -17.34 28.88 4.38
CA GLN A 180 -18.64 28.33 4.01
C GLN A 180 -19.12 27.40 5.13
N ILE A 181 -20.35 27.62 5.60
CA ILE A 181 -20.97 26.72 6.56
C ILE A 181 -21.15 25.37 5.88
N VAL A 182 -20.63 24.30 6.51
CA VAL A 182 -20.81 22.93 6.04
C VAL A 182 -22.10 22.38 6.63
N LEU A 183 -22.98 21.91 5.76
CA LEU A 183 -24.21 21.22 6.10
C LEU A 183 -24.04 19.71 5.87
N PRO A 184 -24.81 18.84 6.56
CA PRO A 184 -24.75 17.40 6.34
C PRO A 184 -24.97 16.98 4.86
N GLU A 185 -25.76 17.76 4.12
CA GLU A 185 -26.05 17.56 2.70
C GLU A 185 -24.87 17.86 1.75
N ASP A 186 -23.85 18.59 2.22
CA ASP A 186 -22.61 18.84 1.48
C ASP A 186 -21.69 17.61 1.51
N ILE A 187 -21.93 16.67 2.42
CA ILE A 187 -21.17 15.43 2.54
C ILE A 187 -21.77 14.42 1.56
N GLN A 188 -21.19 14.36 0.37
CA GLN A 188 -21.67 13.54 -0.75
C GLN A 188 -20.60 12.54 -1.19
N LYS A 189 -21.03 11.50 -1.91
CA LYS A 189 -20.14 10.49 -2.48
C LYS A 189 -18.98 11.14 -3.25
N GLY A 190 -17.77 10.62 -3.03
CA GLY A 190 -16.55 11.07 -3.69
C GLY A 190 -15.83 12.21 -2.96
N VAL A 191 -16.49 12.91 -2.04
CA VAL A 191 -15.86 13.99 -1.27
C VAL A 191 -14.93 13.41 -0.20
N TYR A 192 -13.77 14.06 0.01
CA TYR A 192 -12.87 13.71 1.09
C TYR A 192 -13.24 14.41 2.40
N ILE A 193 -13.12 13.69 3.51
CA ILE A 193 -13.36 14.18 4.85
C ILE A 193 -12.23 13.77 5.79
N LEU A 194 -11.94 14.63 6.76
CA LEU A 194 -11.16 14.28 7.94
C LEU A 194 -12.10 14.04 9.11
N VAL A 195 -11.94 12.92 9.79
CA VAL A 195 -12.82 12.49 10.88
C VAL A 195 -12.01 12.34 12.16
N TRP A 196 -12.39 13.08 13.20
CA TRP A 196 -11.95 12.86 14.58
C TRP A 196 -13.00 12.05 15.33
N SER A 197 -12.53 11.01 16.02
CA SER A 197 -13.34 10.16 16.89
C SER A 197 -12.49 9.61 18.02
N GLU A 198 -12.95 9.70 19.27
CA GLU A 198 -12.23 9.12 20.41
C GLU A 198 -12.24 7.58 20.45
N ILE A 199 -13.35 6.96 20.03
CA ILE A 199 -13.54 5.50 20.11
C ILE A 199 -14.12 4.90 18.83
N MET A 200 -13.71 3.67 18.52
CA MET A 200 -14.22 2.89 17.40
C MET A 200 -14.37 1.41 17.77
N THR A 201 -15.28 0.70 17.10
CA THR A 201 -15.44 -0.75 17.26
C THR A 201 -14.34 -1.52 16.50
N LEU A 202 -14.12 -2.77 16.88
CA LEU A 202 -13.20 -3.69 16.20
C LEU A 202 -13.89 -4.55 15.13
N SER A 203 -15.04 -4.11 14.62
CA SER A 203 -15.77 -4.80 13.55
C SER A 203 -15.24 -4.43 12.17
N ILE A 204 -15.71 -5.12 11.12
CA ILE A 204 -15.50 -4.74 9.72
C ILE A 204 -16.90 -4.49 9.10
N PRO A 205 -17.25 -3.25 8.70
CA PRO A 205 -16.48 -2.02 8.91
C PRO A 205 -16.35 -1.65 10.40
N ALA A 206 -15.30 -0.90 10.75
CA ALA A 206 -15.13 -0.31 12.06
C ALA A 206 -16.16 0.82 12.22
N GLN A 207 -16.95 0.77 13.29
CA GLN A 207 -17.99 1.76 13.56
C GLN A 207 -17.45 2.81 14.50
N MET A 208 -17.69 4.09 14.20
CA MET A 208 -17.30 5.20 15.06
C MET A 208 -18.39 6.28 15.09
N THR A 209 -18.40 7.09 16.15
CA THR A 209 -19.15 8.34 16.18
C THR A 209 -18.15 9.49 16.03
N ALA A 210 -18.41 10.40 15.09
CA ALA A 210 -17.53 11.52 14.86
C ALA A 210 -17.77 12.64 15.87
N ASP A 211 -16.69 13.10 16.49
CA ASP A 211 -16.69 14.32 17.30
C ASP A 211 -16.61 15.56 16.39
N MET A 212 -15.81 15.45 15.33
CA MET A 212 -15.61 16.50 14.34
C MET A 212 -15.36 15.91 12.96
N VAL A 213 -15.93 16.56 11.94
CA VAL A 213 -15.70 16.28 10.53
C VAL A 213 -15.28 17.57 9.83
N VAL A 214 -14.13 17.52 9.16
CA VAL A 214 -13.68 18.61 8.29
C VAL A 214 -13.85 18.19 6.84
N LEU A 215 -14.60 18.99 6.08
CA LEU A 215 -14.89 18.74 4.67
C LEU A 215 -13.79 19.29 3.76
N LEU A 216 -13.19 18.42 2.95
CA LEU A 216 -12.18 18.75 1.95
C LEU A 216 -12.83 18.87 0.55
N ALA A 217 -13.79 19.79 0.42
CA ALA A 217 -14.56 19.95 -0.80
C ALA A 217 -13.67 20.28 -2.01
N GLY A 218 -13.78 19.50 -3.08
CA GLY A 218 -13.02 19.70 -4.33
C GLY A 218 -11.54 19.33 -4.26
N TYR A 219 -11.09 18.68 -3.19
CA TYR A 219 -9.70 18.26 -3.06
C TYR A 219 -9.39 17.04 -3.94
N ASP A 220 -8.23 17.09 -4.59
CA ASP A 220 -7.72 16.02 -5.44
C ASP A 220 -6.26 15.73 -5.05
N PHE A 221 -6.08 14.71 -4.21
CA PHE A 221 -4.77 14.29 -3.74
C PHE A 221 -3.87 13.70 -4.84
N GLY A 222 -4.40 13.41 -6.02
CA GLY A 222 -3.62 12.94 -7.18
C GLY A 222 -2.67 13.99 -7.74
N LYS A 223 -2.82 15.27 -7.36
CA LYS A 223 -1.98 16.38 -7.83
C LYS A 223 -0.70 16.60 -7.03
N ILE A 224 -0.57 15.98 -5.85
CA ILE A 224 0.64 16.12 -5.03
C ILE A 224 1.79 15.43 -5.75
N PRO A 225 2.93 16.11 -5.97
CA PRO A 225 4.06 15.52 -6.68
C PRO A 225 4.46 14.21 -6.03
N MET A 226 4.34 13.11 -6.79
CA MET A 226 5.00 11.88 -6.41
C MET A 226 6.49 12.17 -6.28
N PRO A 227 7.17 11.69 -5.22
CA PRO A 227 8.62 11.70 -5.26
C PRO A 227 9.02 11.07 -6.58
N ALA A 228 10.07 11.61 -7.20
CA ALA A 228 10.73 10.87 -8.25
C ALA A 228 11.08 9.53 -7.62
N GLN A 229 10.25 8.52 -7.90
CA GLN A 229 10.67 7.15 -7.78
C GLN A 229 11.98 7.15 -8.55
N PRO A 230 13.11 6.68 -7.98
CA PRO A 230 14.29 6.47 -8.80
C PRO A 230 13.75 5.77 -10.04
N ALA A 231 13.93 6.42 -11.19
CA ALA A 231 13.20 6.03 -12.38
C ALA A 231 13.30 4.51 -12.46
N SER A 232 12.21 3.85 -12.78
CA SER A 232 12.21 2.42 -13.11
C SER A 232 13.23 2.07 -14.22
N GLU A 233 13.96 3.06 -14.76
CA GLU A 233 15.20 2.93 -15.51
C GLU A 233 16.34 2.21 -14.78
N ASP A 234 16.37 2.14 -13.43
CA ASP A 234 17.46 1.46 -12.70
C ASP A 234 17.10 0.06 -12.14
N LEU A 235 15.82 -0.28 -12.07
CA LEU A 235 15.36 -1.64 -11.76
C LEU A 235 15.31 -2.44 -13.05
N ASP A 236 16.48 -2.90 -13.46
CA ASP A 236 16.59 -3.87 -14.52
C ASP A 236 15.95 -5.18 -14.05
N TYR A 237 14.92 -5.64 -14.75
CA TYR A 237 14.32 -6.97 -14.63
C TYR A 237 14.85 -7.90 -15.73
N THR A 238 15.96 -7.55 -16.41
CA THR A 238 16.54 -8.39 -17.45
C THR A 238 16.78 -9.78 -16.88
N VAL A 239 16.13 -10.72 -17.54
CA VAL A 239 16.32 -12.13 -17.31
C VAL A 239 17.22 -12.62 -18.42
N PHE A 240 18.21 -13.42 -18.09
CA PHE A 240 19.02 -14.09 -19.10
C PHE A 240 19.24 -15.55 -18.73
N GLU A 241 19.54 -16.36 -19.73
CA GLU A 241 19.96 -17.74 -19.52
C GLU A 241 21.48 -17.77 -19.45
N ASN A 242 22.05 -18.30 -18.36
CA ASN A 242 23.50 -18.42 -18.23
C ASN A 242 24.05 -19.56 -19.10
N SER A 243 25.37 -19.74 -19.13
CA SER A 243 26.00 -20.82 -19.93
C SER A 243 25.62 -22.25 -19.53
N ALA A 244 24.99 -22.43 -18.36
CA ALA A 244 24.50 -23.72 -17.89
C ALA A 244 23.02 -23.97 -18.27
N GLY A 245 22.36 -23.02 -18.94
CA GLY A 245 20.95 -23.13 -19.30
C GLY A 245 19.99 -22.67 -18.20
N GLU A 246 20.47 -21.93 -17.20
CA GLU A 246 19.66 -21.51 -16.06
C GLU A 246 19.16 -20.08 -16.19
N THR A 247 17.89 -19.88 -15.83
CA THR A 247 17.27 -18.56 -15.73
C THR A 247 17.88 -17.76 -14.58
N MET A 248 18.55 -16.67 -14.92
CA MET A 248 19.19 -15.74 -13.98
C MET A 248 18.33 -14.50 -13.80
N LEU A 249 18.09 -14.13 -12.55
CA LEU A 249 17.23 -13.02 -12.15
C LEU A 249 18.01 -11.97 -11.34
N PRO A 250 17.71 -10.67 -11.50
CA PRO A 250 18.43 -9.59 -10.85
C PRO A 250 18.14 -9.59 -9.34
N VAL A 251 19.20 -9.81 -8.55
CA VAL A 251 19.06 -10.11 -7.13
C VAL A 251 18.49 -8.93 -6.34
N ARG A 252 18.92 -7.72 -6.68
CA ARG A 252 18.53 -6.50 -5.99
C ARG A 252 17.06 -6.17 -6.25
N SER A 253 16.64 -6.15 -7.51
CA SER A 253 15.29 -5.75 -7.91
C SER A 253 14.21 -6.62 -7.26
N ILE A 254 14.42 -7.94 -7.25
CA ILE A 254 13.46 -8.88 -6.69
C ILE A 254 13.50 -8.84 -5.16
N ALA A 255 14.68 -8.87 -4.53
CA ALA A 255 14.77 -8.90 -3.09
C ALA A 255 14.33 -7.60 -2.41
N GLU A 256 14.65 -6.43 -2.99
CA GLU A 256 14.15 -5.13 -2.50
C GLU A 256 12.63 -5.03 -2.65
N GLY A 257 12.06 -5.54 -3.74
CA GLY A 257 10.61 -5.67 -3.92
C GLY A 257 9.95 -6.54 -2.84
N MET A 258 10.69 -7.49 -2.28
CA MET A 258 10.25 -8.33 -1.16
C MET A 258 10.54 -7.71 0.23
N GLY A 259 11.08 -6.51 0.28
CA GLY A 259 11.40 -5.78 1.52
C GLY A 259 12.74 -6.18 2.16
N PHE A 260 13.67 -6.78 1.42
CA PHE A 260 15.04 -6.99 1.89
C PHE A 260 15.90 -5.75 1.66
N GLU A 261 16.75 -5.41 2.63
CA GLU A 261 17.87 -4.49 2.45
C GLU A 261 18.99 -5.23 1.71
N VAL A 262 19.48 -4.68 0.59
CA VAL A 262 20.54 -5.29 -0.22
C VAL A 262 21.82 -4.44 -0.16
N LYS A 263 22.91 -4.99 0.37
CA LYS A 263 24.24 -4.36 0.39
C LYS A 263 25.19 -5.03 -0.58
N TRP A 264 25.95 -4.22 -1.30
CA TRP A 264 27.04 -4.68 -2.16
C TRP A 264 28.38 -4.25 -1.58
N SER A 265 29.30 -5.20 -1.43
CA SER A 265 30.71 -4.96 -1.10
C SER A 265 31.56 -5.19 -2.35
N GLY A 266 32.05 -4.10 -2.94
CA GLY A 266 32.92 -4.16 -4.12
C GLY A 266 34.30 -4.78 -3.84
N GLU A 267 34.80 -4.64 -2.61
CA GLU A 267 36.09 -5.18 -2.18
C GLU A 267 36.08 -6.71 -2.11
N THR A 268 35.00 -7.28 -1.56
CA THR A 268 34.86 -8.74 -1.42
C THR A 268 34.04 -9.39 -2.52
N ARG A 269 33.44 -8.58 -3.41
CA ARG A 269 32.47 -8.99 -4.44
C ARG A 269 31.29 -9.76 -3.85
N THR A 270 30.70 -9.21 -2.79
CA THR A 270 29.66 -9.87 -1.98
C THR A 270 28.36 -9.07 -2.01
N VAL A 271 27.25 -9.74 -2.23
CA VAL A 271 25.90 -9.22 -1.97
C VAL A 271 25.41 -9.76 -0.61
N GLU A 272 24.96 -8.88 0.26
CA GLU A 272 24.24 -9.23 1.48
C GLU A 272 22.78 -8.79 1.37
N LEU A 273 21.85 -9.66 1.77
CA LEU A 273 20.42 -9.37 1.85
C LEU A 273 19.96 -9.51 3.30
N LYS A 274 19.21 -8.56 3.83
CA LYS A 274 18.72 -8.58 5.22
C LYS A 274 17.26 -8.16 5.32
N LYS A 275 16.46 -8.93 6.06
CA LYS A 275 15.07 -8.59 6.40
C LYS A 275 14.73 -9.22 7.75
N ASP A 276 14.40 -8.40 8.75
CA ASP A 276 14.15 -8.86 10.12
C ASP A 276 15.30 -9.74 10.64
N ALA A 277 15.04 -11.03 10.92
CA ALA A 277 16.05 -12.01 11.33
C ALA A 277 16.69 -12.78 10.15
N LEU A 278 16.22 -12.58 8.92
CA LEU A 278 16.69 -13.26 7.72
C LEU A 278 17.92 -12.54 7.16
N THR A 279 18.98 -13.30 6.93
CA THR A 279 20.24 -12.82 6.36
C THR A 279 20.74 -13.79 5.30
N TYR A 280 21.06 -13.25 4.13
CA TYR A 280 21.67 -14.00 3.04
C TYR A 280 22.97 -13.30 2.62
N SER A 281 24.04 -14.05 2.38
CA SER A 281 25.29 -13.51 1.88
C SER A 281 25.84 -14.38 0.76
N MET A 282 26.12 -13.78 -0.38
CA MET A 282 26.54 -14.48 -1.59
C MET A 282 27.70 -13.75 -2.25
N LYS A 283 28.67 -14.50 -2.77
CA LYS A 283 29.85 -13.95 -3.44
C LYS A 283 29.78 -14.23 -4.94
N ILE A 284 30.08 -13.22 -5.76
CA ILE A 284 30.09 -13.39 -7.21
C ILE A 284 31.09 -14.49 -7.61
N GLY A 285 30.64 -15.42 -8.46
CA GLY A 285 31.43 -16.57 -8.89
C GLY A 285 31.51 -17.72 -7.89
N SER A 286 30.84 -17.64 -6.74
CA SER A 286 30.76 -18.72 -5.74
C SER A 286 29.37 -19.35 -5.74
N THR A 287 29.30 -20.66 -5.86
CA THR A 287 28.04 -21.41 -5.67
C THR A 287 27.66 -21.51 -4.20
N THR A 288 28.60 -21.35 -3.27
CA THR A 288 28.30 -21.31 -1.84
C THR A 288 27.80 -19.94 -1.43
N TYR A 289 26.67 -19.91 -0.70
CA TYR A 289 26.11 -18.74 -0.05
C TYR A 289 25.77 -19.05 1.41
N VAL A 290 25.62 -18.02 2.23
CA VAL A 290 25.28 -18.15 3.66
C VAL A 290 23.82 -17.74 3.84
N ASN A 291 23.01 -18.60 4.47
CA ASN A 291 21.64 -18.35 4.90
C ASN A 291 21.58 -18.42 6.42
N ASN A 292 21.31 -17.29 7.10
CA ASN A 292 21.21 -17.22 8.56
C ASN A 292 22.42 -17.82 9.29
N GLY A 293 23.61 -17.61 8.73
CA GLY A 293 24.87 -18.14 9.26
C GLY A 293 25.20 -19.59 8.87
N GLN A 294 24.33 -20.27 8.11
CA GLN A 294 24.57 -21.62 7.59
C GLN A 294 24.97 -21.58 6.11
N GLU A 295 26.03 -22.31 5.74
CA GLU A 295 26.42 -22.43 4.34
C GLU A 295 25.46 -23.32 3.56
N GLN A 296 25.09 -22.89 2.37
CA GLN A 296 24.19 -23.55 1.43
C GLN A 296 24.75 -23.39 0.00
N VAL A 297 24.20 -24.15 -0.96
CA VAL A 297 24.70 -24.21 -2.34
C VAL A 297 23.63 -23.74 -3.32
N LEU A 298 24.02 -22.84 -4.22
CA LEU A 298 23.28 -22.45 -5.42
C LEU A 298 23.64 -23.40 -6.57
N GLN A 299 22.70 -23.62 -7.48
CA GLN A 299 22.93 -24.43 -8.67
C GLN A 299 23.96 -23.78 -9.62
N SER A 300 23.88 -22.46 -9.80
CA SER A 300 24.93 -21.65 -10.42
C SER A 300 25.38 -20.49 -9.54
N PRO A 301 26.63 -20.02 -9.69
CA PRO A 301 27.11 -18.88 -8.92
C PRO A 301 26.38 -17.58 -9.31
N PRO A 302 26.31 -16.58 -8.42
CA PRO A 302 25.87 -15.25 -8.79
C PRO A 302 26.81 -14.65 -9.85
N GLU A 303 26.23 -14.00 -10.85
CA GLU A 303 26.93 -13.41 -11.99
C GLU A 303 26.67 -11.89 -12.07
N ILE A 304 27.59 -11.15 -12.67
CA ILE A 304 27.35 -9.74 -13.01
C ILE A 304 27.09 -9.67 -14.51
N ASN A 305 25.91 -9.17 -14.87
CA ASN A 305 25.50 -8.89 -16.25
C ASN A 305 24.91 -7.48 -16.29
N ASN A 306 25.27 -6.66 -17.28
CA ASN A 306 24.85 -5.25 -17.40
C ASN A 306 25.00 -4.44 -16.09
N ASP A 307 26.15 -4.58 -15.41
CA ASP A 307 26.42 -3.91 -14.12
C ASP A 307 25.43 -4.25 -12.99
N ARG A 308 24.76 -5.40 -13.08
CA ARG A 308 23.81 -5.90 -12.08
C ARG A 308 24.14 -7.33 -11.67
N THR A 309 23.98 -7.63 -10.39
CA THR A 309 24.13 -9.00 -9.87
C THR A 309 22.87 -9.80 -10.13
N HIS A 310 23.03 -10.97 -10.75
CA HIS A 310 21.98 -11.92 -10.99
C HIS A 310 22.27 -13.24 -10.29
N VAL A 311 21.21 -13.92 -9.87
CA VAL A 311 21.25 -15.24 -9.23
C VAL A 311 20.28 -16.19 -9.91
N PRO A 312 20.46 -17.51 -9.79
CA PRO A 312 19.52 -18.48 -10.34
C PRO A 312 18.11 -18.24 -9.80
N ALA A 313 17.09 -18.38 -10.63
CA ALA A 313 15.69 -18.23 -10.21
C ALA A 313 15.31 -19.15 -9.04
N THR A 314 15.97 -20.29 -8.92
CA THR A 314 15.84 -21.24 -7.80
C THR A 314 16.18 -20.62 -6.44
N PHE A 315 17.04 -19.60 -6.39
CA PHE A 315 17.27 -18.82 -5.18
C PHE A 315 15.99 -18.18 -4.64
N PHE A 316 15.10 -17.71 -5.53
CA PHE A 316 13.85 -17.10 -5.10
C PHE A 316 12.79 -18.15 -4.79
N THR A 317 12.64 -19.17 -5.64
CA THR A 317 11.57 -20.16 -5.49
C THR A 317 11.81 -21.15 -4.35
N GLU A 318 13.05 -21.61 -4.17
CA GLU A 318 13.36 -22.70 -3.23
C GLU A 318 13.88 -22.21 -1.88
N ILE A 319 14.51 -21.04 -1.86
CA ILE A 319 15.22 -20.54 -0.67
C ILE A 319 14.49 -19.36 -0.03
N MET A 320 13.91 -18.47 -0.82
CA MET A 320 13.10 -17.35 -0.34
C MET A 320 11.59 -17.64 -0.30
N ASP A 321 11.17 -18.85 -0.71
CA ASP A 321 9.77 -19.33 -0.76
C ASP A 321 8.85 -18.39 -1.54
N VAL A 322 9.34 -17.89 -2.68
CA VAL A 322 8.58 -17.02 -3.59
C VAL A 322 7.77 -17.88 -4.55
N VAL A 323 6.45 -17.72 -4.54
CA VAL A 323 5.60 -18.17 -5.65
C VAL A 323 5.71 -17.14 -6.77
N ILE A 324 6.51 -17.45 -7.79
CA ILE A 324 6.69 -16.63 -9.00
C ILE A 324 5.62 -16.99 -10.03
#